data_AF-A0A150TBR7-F1
#
_entry.id   AF-A0A150TBR7-F1
#
_cell.length_a   1.000
_cell.length_b   1.000
_cell.length_c   1.000
_cell.angle_alpha   90.00
_cell.angle_beta   90.00
_cell.angle_gamma   90.00
#
_symmetry.space_group_name_H-M   'P 1'
#
loop_
_entity.id
_entity.type
_entity.pdbx_description
1 polymer ?
#
loop_
_entity_poly.entity_id
_entity_poly.type
_entity_poly.pdbx_seq_one_letter_code
_entity_poly.pdbx_strand_id
1 'polypeptide(L)'
;MIELVFKVTGEGGASRDILVRIHEPTRNPPESKWPWIVPVEVDGRNYNVHGVDPLDGIENGARHAAILLREIHGDALAPPIDARS
;
A
#
# COMPACT_ATOMS: atom_id res chain seq x y z
N MET A 1 7.93 -9.28 -0.97
CA MET A 1 6.57 -8.68 -0.94
C MET A 1 6.15 -8.39 0.50
N ILE A 2 5.52 -7.23 0.75
CA ILE A 2 4.95 -6.86 2.06
C ILE A 2 3.42 -6.89 1.94
N GLU A 3 2.72 -7.55 2.86
CA GLU A 3 1.26 -7.59 2.94
C GLU A 3 0.81 -7.11 4.32
N LEU A 4 -0.15 -6.20 4.35
CA LEU A 4 -0.73 -5.60 5.55
C LEU A 4 -2.25 -5.76 5.50
N VAL A 5 -2.84 -6.18 6.61
CA VAL A 5 -4.29 -6.35 6.75
C VAL A 5 -4.82 -5.34 7.75
N PHE A 6 -5.76 -4.52 7.32
CA PHE A 6 -6.46 -3.54 8.13
C PHE A 6 -7.91 -3.97 8.33
N LYS A 7 -8.49 -3.67 9.50
CA LYS A 7 -9.92 -3.83 9.70
C LYS A 7 -10.62 -2.49 9.60
N VAL A 8 -11.68 -2.45 8.81
CA VAL A 8 -12.57 -1.30 8.72
C VAL A 8 -13.94 -1.68 9.26
N THR A 9 -14.47 -0.89 10.18
CA THR A 9 -15.81 -1.07 10.75
C THR A 9 -16.72 0.00 10.15
N GLY A 10 -17.72 -0.42 9.36
CA GLY A 10 -18.70 0.50 8.77
C GLY A 10 -19.73 0.99 9.81
N GLU A 11 -20.53 2.00 9.42
CA GLU A 11 -21.54 2.62 10.30
C GLU A 11 -22.60 1.64 10.83
N GLY A 12 -22.77 0.48 10.19
CA GLY A 12 -23.66 -0.60 10.65
C GLY A 12 -23.01 -1.64 11.59
N GLY A 13 -21.77 -1.42 12.04
CA GLY A 13 -21.03 -2.37 12.90
C GLY A 13 -20.46 -3.59 12.16
N ALA A 14 -20.69 -3.70 10.85
CA ALA A 14 -20.08 -4.72 10.02
C ALA A 14 -18.59 -4.40 9.83
N SER A 15 -17.72 -5.36 10.13
CA SER A 15 -16.28 -5.25 9.87
C SER A 15 -15.91 -5.96 8.57
N ARG A 16 -14.97 -5.36 7.84
CA ARG A 16 -14.36 -5.97 6.65
C ARG A 16 -12.84 -5.85 6.73
N ASP A 17 -12.16 -6.88 6.25
CA ASP A 17 -10.72 -6.87 6.11
C ASP A 17 -10.35 -6.14 4.81
N ILE A 18 -9.32 -5.29 4.89
CA ILE A 18 -8.76 -4.53 3.78
C ILE A 18 -7.31 -4.92 3.65
N LEU A 19 -6.93 -5.31 2.44
CA LEU A 19 -5.55 -5.64 2.14
C LEU A 19 -4.81 -4.47 1.51
N VAL A 20 -3.59 -4.28 1.98
CA VAL A 20 -2.57 -3.49 1.31
C VAL A 20 -1.41 -4.40 0.99
N ARG A 21 -0.97 -4.39 -0.27
CA ARG A 21 0.21 -5.13 -0.71
C ARG A 21 1.19 -4.20 -1.36
N ILE A 22 2.44 -4.26 -0.92
CA ILE A 22 3.56 -3.55 -1.53
C ILE A 22 4.47 -4.62 -2.13
N HIS A 23 4.49 -4.66 -3.46
CA HIS A 23 5.27 -5.65 -4.19
C HIS A 23 6.74 -5.26 -4.26
N GLU A 24 7.57 -6.19 -4.73
CA GLU A 24 8.99 -5.94 -4.87
C GLU A 24 9.24 -4.86 -5.94
N PRO A 25 10.19 -3.94 -5.69
CA PRO A 25 10.53 -2.92 -6.66
C PRO A 25 11.08 -3.56 -7.94
N THR A 26 10.49 -3.20 -9.06
CA THR A 26 10.96 -3.59 -10.39
C THR A 26 11.73 -2.43 -11.00
N ARG A 27 12.93 -2.74 -11.49
CA ARG A 27 13.73 -1.79 -12.25
C ARG A 27 13.18 -1.75 -13.68
N ASN A 28 12.79 -0.57 -14.15
CA ASN A 28 12.44 -0.40 -15.56
C ASN A 28 13.73 -0.59 -16.43
N PRO A 29 13.68 -1.25 -17.62
CA PRO A 29 14.86 -1.55 -18.45
C PRO A 29 15.70 -0.32 -18.85
N PRO A 30 16.92 -0.53 -19.39
CA PRO A 30 18.08 0.32 -19.14
C PRO A 30 18.14 1.56 -20.04
N GLU A 31 17.34 2.56 -19.73
CA GLU A 31 17.69 3.95 -20.04
C GLU A 31 17.98 4.64 -18.72
N SER A 32 19.27 4.98 -18.52
CA SER A 32 20.01 5.34 -17.29
C SER A 32 19.37 6.23 -16.19
N LYS A 33 18.10 6.64 -16.27
CA LYS A 33 17.49 7.64 -15.39
C LYS A 33 16.06 7.35 -14.93
N TRP A 34 15.47 6.20 -15.26
CA TRP A 34 14.09 5.93 -14.84
C TRP A 34 13.98 5.45 -13.38
N PRO A 35 12.96 5.93 -12.64
CA PRO A 35 12.73 5.55 -11.25
C PRO A 35 12.35 4.07 -11.12
N TRP A 36 12.65 3.49 -9.96
CA TRP A 36 12.15 2.19 -9.54
C TRP A 36 10.63 2.22 -9.47
N ILE A 37 9.98 1.15 -9.94
CA ILE A 37 8.53 1.02 -9.91
C ILE A 37 8.16 0.00 -8.84
N VAL A 38 7.32 0.42 -7.91
CA VAL A 38 6.76 -0.41 -6.84
C VAL A 38 5.27 -0.55 -7.10
N PRO A 39 4.79 -1.74 -7.49
CA PRO A 39 3.36 -2.04 -7.54
C PRO A 39 2.78 -2.05 -6.13
N VAL A 40 1.67 -1.34 -5.93
CA VAL A 40 0.94 -1.26 -4.67
C VAL A 40 -0.53 -1.61 -4.91
N GLU A 41 -1.05 -2.57 -4.17
CA GLU A 41 -2.48 -2.89 -4.12
C GLU A 41 -3.09 -2.29 -2.86
N VAL A 42 -4.21 -1.57 -2.96
CA VAL A 42 -4.96 -1.01 -1.83
C VAL A 42 -6.45 -1.30 -2.03
N ASP A 43 -7.05 -2.10 -1.14
CA ASP A 43 -8.47 -2.47 -1.21
C ASP A 43 -8.89 -3.01 -2.60
N GLY A 44 -8.02 -3.84 -3.21
CA GLY A 44 -8.20 -4.43 -4.55
C GLY A 44 -7.86 -3.50 -5.73
N ARG A 45 -7.37 -2.27 -5.49
CA ARG A 45 -6.97 -1.32 -6.53
C ARG A 45 -5.45 -1.32 -6.71
N ASN A 46 -4.99 -1.36 -7.95
CA ASN A 46 -3.56 -1.42 -8.27
C ASN A 46 -3.00 -0.06 -8.68
N TYR A 47 -1.82 0.27 -8.14
CA TYR A 47 -1.09 1.51 -8.39
C TYR A 47 0.38 1.19 -8.66
N ASN A 48 1.02 2.03 -9.47
CA ASN A 48 2.47 2.00 -9.66
C ASN A 48 3.04 3.25 -8.99
N VAL A 49 3.87 3.04 -7.98
CA VAL A 49 4.55 4.11 -7.26
C VAL A 49 6.01 4.14 -7.66
N HIS A 50 6.58 5.34 -7.74
CA HIS A 50 7.94 5.56 -8.22
C HIS A 50 8.89 5.91 -7.07
N GLY A 51 10.14 5.47 -7.16
CA GLY A 51 11.22 5.88 -6.27
C GLY A 51 12.56 6.03 -6.99
N VAL A 52 13.46 6.83 -6.42
CA VAL A 52 14.81 7.04 -6.97
C VAL A 52 15.72 5.82 -6.74
N ASP A 53 15.42 5.03 -5.72
CA ASP A 53 16.02 3.75 -5.39
C ASP A 53 14.94 2.76 -4.89
N PRO A 54 15.25 1.46 -4.70
CA PRO A 54 14.25 0.48 -4.26
C PRO A 54 13.60 0.81 -2.91
N LEU A 55 14.36 1.35 -1.96
CA LEU A 55 13.86 1.65 -0.62
C LEU A 55 12.95 2.87 -0.66
N ASP A 56 13.37 3.94 -1.36
CA ASP A 56 12.53 5.12 -1.60
C ASP A 56 11.21 4.73 -2.29
N GLY A 57 11.25 3.79 -3.24
CA GLY A 57 10.04 3.26 -3.88
C GLY A 57 9.09 2.58 -2.89
N ILE A 58 9.61 1.78 -1.95
CA ILE A 58 8.81 1.13 -0.91
C ILE A 58 8.22 2.16 0.07
N GLU A 59 9.01 3.14 0.50
CA GLU A 59 8.57 4.22 1.38
C GLU A 59 7.45 5.05 0.73
N ASN A 60 7.63 5.42 -0.54
CA ASN A 60 6.60 6.11 -1.32
C ASN A 60 5.36 5.24 -1.48
N GLY A 61 5.52 3.93 -1.72
CA GLY A 61 4.43 2.97 -1.81
C GLY A 61 3.61 2.88 -0.52
N ALA A 62 4.28 2.78 0.63
CA ALA A 62 3.64 2.76 1.94
C ALA A 62 2.92 4.08 2.24
N ARG A 63 3.55 5.22 1.93
CA ARG A 63 2.92 6.54 2.09
C ARG A 63 1.68 6.69 1.22
N HIS A 64 1.75 6.26 -0.03
CA HIS A 64 0.63 6.31 -0.96
C HIS A 64 -0.54 5.45 -0.46
N ALA A 65 -0.27 4.23 0.01
CA ALA A 65 -1.29 3.36 0.59
C ALA A 65 -1.95 3.97 1.83
N ALA A 66 -1.17 4.58 2.72
CA ALA A 66 -1.71 5.24 3.92
C ALA A 66 -2.64 6.41 3.58
N ILE A 67 -2.29 7.23 2.57
CA ILE A 67 -3.15 8.33 2.09
C ILE A 67 -4.45 7.76 1.53
N LEU A 68 -4.37 6.75 0.65
CA LEU A 68 -5.54 6.14 0.03
C LEU A 68 -6.47 5.48 1.05
N LEU A 69 -5.92 4.73 2.00
CA LEU A 69 -6.72 4.14 3.07
C LEU A 69 -7.51 5.23 3.81
N ARG A 70 -6.85 6.33 4.19
CA ARG A 70 -7.52 7.46 4.86
C ARG A 70 -8.57 8.13 3.98
N GLU A 71 -8.31 8.31 2.68
CA GLU A 71 -9.28 8.91 1.76
C GLU A 71 -10.51 8.02 1.53
N ILE A 72 -10.33 6.70 1.45
CA ILE A 72 -11.41 5.76 1.15
C ILE A 72 -12.22 5.42 2.41
N HIS A 73 -11.59 5.35 3.58
CA HIS A 73 -12.24 4.86 4.81
C HIS A 73 -12.34 5.89 5.94
N GLY A 74 -11.66 7.04 5.84
CA GLY A 74 -11.70 8.09 6.86
C GLY A 74 -11.32 7.55 8.24
N ASP A 75 -12.13 7.91 9.25
CA ASP A 75 -11.95 7.50 10.65
C ASP A 75 -12.41 6.06 10.94
N ALA A 76 -12.94 5.33 9.94
CA ALA A 76 -13.41 3.95 10.09
C ALA A 76 -12.26 2.92 10.10
N LEU A 77 -11.01 3.35 9.90
CA LEU A 77 -9.82 2.52 9.99
C LEU A 77 -9.44 2.25 11.44
N ALA A 78 -9.59 1.00 11.87
CA ALA A 78 -8.89 0.55 13.06
C ALA A 78 -7.39 0.48 12.77
N PRO A 79 -6.51 0.79 13.75
CA PRO A 79 -5.07 0.59 13.59
C PRO A 79 -4.77 -0.88 13.21
N PRO A 80 -3.72 -1.13 12.41
CA PRO A 80 -3.42 -2.46 11.89
C PRO A 80 -3.28 -3.47 13.04
N ILE A 81 -3.87 -4.64 12.86
CA ILE A 81 -3.71 -5.75 13.79
C ILE A 81 -2.34 -6.37 13.49
N ASP A 82 -1.56 -6.61 14.54
CA ASP A 82 -0.15 -7.05 14.47
C ASP A 82 0.12 -8.09 13.37
N ALA A 83 1.29 -7.93 12.73
CA ALA A 83 1.80 -8.85 11.73
C ALA A 83 1.75 -10.28 12.28
N ARG A 84 1.08 -11.20 11.57
CA ARG A 84 1.14 -12.62 11.91
C ARG A 84 2.59 -13.06 11.86
N SER A 85 3.10 -13.45 13.02
CA SER A 85 4.39 -14.12 13.23
C SER A 85 4.44 -15.51 12.63
#